data_AF-A0A7C5P829-F1
#
_entry.id   AF-A0A7C5P829-F1
#
_cell.length_a   1.000
_cell.length_b   1.000
_cell.length_c   1.000
_cell.angle_alpha   90.00
_cell.angle_beta   90.00
_cell.angle_gamma   90.00
#
_symmetry.space_group_name_H-M   'P 1'
#
loop_
_entity.id
_entity.type
_entity.pdbx_description
1 polymer ?
#
loop_
_entity_poly.entity_id
_entity_poly.type
_entity_poly.pdbx_seq_one_letter_code
_entity_poly.pdbx_strand_id
1 'polypeptide(L)'
;MIKLQKKFDEDTFKKANFYIEKALEIKPDFIWSYITYARLEMAEAKNKMKKNLDPNESFNNCLRIIKRGEIIEDSNVSLYEVKGELYRMKAEWEIENKKDTENTLKKGIGELDKIIEKKITSANLHSLRGYFYYLLFKGSNNKYFLEKAKEDIKKAISSNPKIEIEFGYILK
;
A
#
# COMPACT_ATOMS: atom_id res chain seq x y z
N MET A 1 -23.20 3.58 18.66
CA MET A 1 -21.91 3.08 18.13
C MET A 1 -20.84 4.15 18.38
N ILE A 2 -20.05 4.03 19.46
CA ILE A 2 -19.05 5.03 19.83
C ILE A 2 -17.82 4.84 18.93
N LYS A 3 -17.61 5.75 17.96
CA LYS A 3 -16.33 5.82 17.23
C LYS A 3 -15.28 6.43 18.16
N LEU A 4 -14.57 5.60 18.92
CA LEU A 4 -13.29 5.97 19.53
C LEU A 4 -12.24 6.11 18.42
N GLN A 5 -12.33 7.16 17.59
CA GLN A 5 -11.20 7.56 16.77
C GLN A 5 -10.24 8.34 17.67
N LYS A 6 -9.29 7.61 18.27
CA LYS A 6 -8.16 8.23 18.94
C LYS A 6 -7.43 9.10 17.90
N LYS A 7 -7.47 10.42 18.12
CA LYS A 7 -6.81 11.39 17.25
C LYS A 7 -5.31 11.29 17.50
N PHE A 8 -4.54 10.96 16.48
CA PHE A 8 -3.08 11.06 16.56
C PHE A 8 -2.71 12.54 16.49
N ASP A 9 -2.08 13.04 17.54
CA ASP A 9 -1.47 14.36 17.53
C ASP A 9 -0.05 14.29 16.95
N GLU A 10 0.52 15.47 16.71
CA GLU A 10 1.88 15.62 16.18
C GLU A 10 2.94 15.02 17.13
N ASP A 11 2.69 15.10 18.44
CA ASP A 11 3.57 14.52 19.46
C ASP A 11 3.67 12.99 19.35
N THR A 12 2.57 12.32 19.01
CA THR A 12 2.57 10.87 18.82
C THR A 12 3.46 10.45 17.64
N PHE A 13 3.41 11.16 16.51
CA PHE A 13 4.26 10.86 15.35
C PHE A 13 5.74 11.12 15.67
N LYS A 14 6.05 12.23 16.36
CA LYS A 14 7.42 12.54 16.81
C LYS A 14 8.01 11.46 17.72
N LYS A 15 7.24 11.01 18.71
CA LYS A 15 7.67 9.92 19.61
C LYS A 15 7.87 8.60 18.86
N ALA A 16 6.98 8.26 17.93
CA ALA A 16 7.11 7.05 17.14
C ALA A 16 8.37 7.09 16.25
N ASN A 17 8.64 8.22 15.58
CA ASN A 17 9.86 8.43 14.82
C ASN A 17 11.11 8.25 15.69
N PHE A 18 11.15 8.90 16.86
CA PHE A 18 12.27 8.78 17.79
C PHE A 18 12.60 7.32 18.14
N TYR A 19 11.60 6.50 18.50
CA TYR A 19 11.84 5.10 18.87
C TYR A 19 12.25 4.23 17.68
N ILE A 20 11.72 4.50 16.49
CA ILE A 20 12.12 3.81 15.26
C ILE A 20 13.56 4.14 14.89
N GLU A 21 13.96 5.41 15.03
CA GLU A 21 15.34 5.85 14.82
C GLU A 21 16.29 5.15 15.80
N LYS A 22 15.93 5.07 17.09
CA LYS A 22 16.71 4.29 18.07
C LYS A 22 16.80 2.81 17.75
N ALA A 23 15.72 2.20 17.25
CA ALA A 23 15.77 0.82 16.80
C ALA A 23 16.73 0.62 15.61
N LEU A 24 16.75 1.57 14.67
CA LEU A 24 17.65 1.56 13.51
C LEU A 24 19.11 1.88 13.89
N GLU A 25 19.36 2.68 14.92
CA GLU A 25 20.70 2.88 15.49
C GLU A 25 21.25 1.59 16.10
N ILE A 26 20.42 0.85 16.85
CA ILE A 26 20.81 -0.39 17.52
C ILE A 26 20.99 -1.53 16.52
N LYS A 27 20.08 -1.64 15.54
CA LYS A 27 20.09 -2.71 14.54
C LYS A 27 19.70 -2.18 13.15
N PRO A 28 20.68 -1.68 12.37
CA PRO A 28 20.42 -1.03 11.07
C PRO A 28 19.85 -1.94 9.97
N ASP A 29 20.03 -3.26 10.11
CA ASP A 29 19.59 -4.30 9.16
C ASP A 29 18.27 -4.97 9.58
N PHE A 30 17.58 -4.44 10.59
CA PHE A 30 16.32 -5.02 11.04
C PHE A 30 15.16 -4.62 10.12
N ILE A 31 14.77 -5.51 9.21
CA ILE A 31 13.73 -5.27 8.20
C ILE A 31 12.40 -4.77 8.80
N TRP A 32 12.02 -5.25 9.98
CA TRP A 32 10.79 -4.84 10.66
C TRP A 32 10.80 -3.38 11.10
N SER A 33 11.97 -2.78 11.36
CA SER A 33 12.08 -1.34 11.63
C SER A 33 11.69 -0.53 10.40
N TYR A 34 12.13 -0.94 9.20
CA TYR A 34 11.77 -0.26 7.94
C TYR A 34 10.29 -0.42 7.61
N ILE A 35 9.72 -1.62 7.79
CA ILE A 35 8.28 -1.88 7.61
C ILE A 35 7.46 -1.00 8.58
N THR A 36 7.89 -0.91 9.84
CA THR A 36 7.22 -0.10 10.86
C THR A 36 7.31 1.38 10.53
N TYR A 37 8.47 1.85 10.07
CA TYR A 37 8.68 3.24 9.66
C TYR A 37 7.82 3.60 8.44
N ALA A 38 7.77 2.75 7.43
CA ALA A 38 6.91 2.96 6.26
C ALA A 38 5.42 3.03 6.67
N ARG A 39 4.98 2.18 7.59
CA ARG A 39 3.61 2.23 8.13
C ARG A 39 3.33 3.50 8.93
N LEU A 40 4.31 4.03 9.64
CA LEU A 40 4.19 5.29 10.35
C LEU A 40 3.98 6.46 9.38
N GLU A 41 4.77 6.53 8.31
CA GLU A 41 4.58 7.52 7.24
C GLU A 41 3.22 7.40 6.55
N MET A 42 2.73 6.17 6.32
CA MET A 42 1.37 5.95 5.80
C MET A 42 0.30 6.42 6.78
N ALA A 43 0.50 6.25 8.09
CA ALA A 43 -0.42 6.74 9.10
C ALA A 43 -0.44 8.29 9.12
N GLU A 44 0.70 8.93 8.92
CA GLU A 44 0.79 10.39 8.78
C GLU A 44 0.10 10.87 7.49
N ALA A 45 0.37 10.22 6.36
CA ALA A 45 -0.30 10.50 5.09
C ALA A 45 -1.82 10.41 5.24
N LYS A 46 -2.32 9.33 5.84
CA LYS A 46 -3.75 9.14 6.12
C LYS A 46 -4.31 10.22 7.05
N ASN A 47 -3.54 10.70 8.03
CA ASN A 47 -3.94 11.81 8.89
C ASN A 47 -4.01 13.13 8.12
N LYS A 48 -3.08 13.39 7.20
CA LYS A 48 -3.10 14.56 6.29
C LYS A 48 -4.32 14.49 5.36
N MET A 49 -4.56 13.36 4.71
CA MET A 49 -5.75 13.13 3.86
C MET A 49 -7.06 13.42 4.60
N LYS A 50 -7.23 12.89 5.83
CA LYS A 50 -8.43 13.14 6.66
C LYS A 50 -8.65 14.62 7.01
N LYS A 51 -7.59 15.43 7.00
CA LYS A 51 -7.63 16.87 7.25
C LYS A 51 -7.70 17.69 5.95
N ASN A 52 -7.85 17.03 4.80
CA ASN A 52 -7.76 17.64 3.46
C ASN A 52 -6.44 18.38 3.22
N LEU A 53 -5.35 17.88 3.81
CA LEU A 53 -3.98 18.38 3.59
C LEU A 53 -3.25 17.50 2.57
N ASP A 54 -2.24 18.05 1.90
CA ASP A 54 -1.42 17.32 0.93
C ASP A 54 -0.57 16.23 1.62
N PRO A 55 -0.77 14.94 1.30
CA PRO A 55 -0.01 13.83 1.87
C PRO A 55 1.28 13.48 1.08
N ASN A 56 1.61 14.19 0.00
CA ASN A 56 2.68 13.82 -0.93
C ASN A 56 4.06 13.67 -0.26
N GLU A 57 4.39 14.52 0.69
CA GLU A 57 5.66 14.41 1.43
C GLU A 57 5.75 13.06 2.17
N SER A 58 4.69 12.67 2.88
CA SER A 58 4.64 11.40 3.61
C SER A 58 4.65 10.20 2.66
N PHE A 59 4.03 10.32 1.47
CA PHE A 59 4.15 9.28 0.44
C PHE A 59 5.61 9.11 -0.04
N ASN A 60 6.31 10.22 -0.29
CA ASN A 60 7.70 10.20 -0.74
C ASN A 60 8.65 9.66 0.35
N ASN A 61 8.42 10.03 1.61
CA ASN A 61 9.15 9.50 2.76
C ASN A 61 8.96 7.99 2.89
N CYS A 62 7.71 7.52 2.81
CA CYS A 62 7.39 6.10 2.84
C CYS A 62 8.12 5.32 1.73
N LEU A 63 8.09 5.79 0.48
CA LEU A 63 8.82 5.17 -0.63
C LEU A 63 10.33 5.12 -0.39
N ARG A 64 10.91 6.19 0.16
CA ARG A 64 12.35 6.24 0.48
C ARG A 64 12.72 5.22 1.56
N ILE A 65 11.88 5.05 2.57
CA ILE A 65 12.07 4.04 3.63
C ILE A 65 11.94 2.63 3.06
N ILE A 66 10.90 2.39 2.24
CA ILE A 66 10.70 1.10 1.57
C ILE A 66 11.92 0.74 0.73
N LYS A 67 12.42 1.68 -0.07
CA LYS A 67 13.63 1.48 -0.89
C LYS A 67 14.86 1.12 -0.04
N ARG A 68 15.00 1.68 1.16
CA ARG A 68 16.07 1.28 2.10
C ARG A 68 15.84 -0.14 2.63
N GLY A 69 14.61 -0.52 2.95
CA GLY A 69 14.26 -1.88 3.33
C GLY A 69 14.55 -2.90 2.22
N GLU A 70 14.28 -2.54 0.96
CA GLU A 70 14.57 -3.40 -0.21
C GLU A 70 16.07 -3.66 -0.40
N ILE A 71 16.94 -2.73 0.01
CA ILE A 71 18.40 -2.93 -0.01
C ILE A 71 18.81 -3.99 1.04
N ILE A 72 18.08 -4.06 2.16
CA ILE A 72 18.34 -5.05 3.23
C ILE A 72 17.79 -6.42 2.85
N GLU A 73 16.54 -6.48 2.38
CA GLU A 73 15.86 -7.72 2.02
C GLU A 73 14.89 -7.50 0.84
N ASP A 74 15.36 -7.79 -0.38
CA ASP A 74 14.65 -7.50 -1.63
C ASP A 74 13.49 -8.48 -1.95
N SER A 75 13.31 -9.49 -1.10
CA SER A 75 12.33 -10.57 -1.20
C SER A 75 11.30 -10.57 -0.07
N ASN A 76 11.30 -9.54 0.79
CA ASN A 76 10.41 -9.51 1.95
C ASN A 76 8.96 -9.21 1.55
N VAL A 77 8.08 -10.21 1.60
CA VAL A 77 6.66 -10.09 1.18
C VAL A 77 5.92 -8.94 1.90
N SER A 78 6.14 -8.76 3.20
CA SER A 78 5.46 -7.74 3.99
C SER A 78 5.88 -6.31 3.60
N LEU A 79 7.11 -6.13 3.12
CA LEU A 79 7.57 -4.84 2.61
C LEU A 79 6.85 -4.47 1.31
N TYR A 80 6.67 -5.43 0.39
CA TYR A 80 5.93 -5.23 -0.86
C TYR A 80 4.42 -5.06 -0.63
N GLU A 81 3.84 -5.72 0.39
CA GLU A 81 2.47 -5.45 0.81
C GLU A 81 2.30 -3.99 1.26
N VAL A 82 3.23 -3.47 2.07
CA VAL A 82 3.23 -2.06 2.48
C VAL A 82 3.39 -1.13 1.28
N LYS A 83 4.25 -1.48 0.32
CA LYS A 83 4.44 -0.71 -0.93
C LYS A 83 3.17 -0.69 -1.78
N GLY A 84 2.48 -1.82 -1.94
CA GLY A 84 1.19 -1.90 -2.62
C GLY A 84 0.13 -1.06 -1.91
N GLU A 85 -0.02 -1.19 -0.60
CA GLU A 85 -0.97 -0.36 0.17
C GLU A 85 -0.67 1.15 0.06
N LEU A 86 0.60 1.54 -0.01
CA LEU A 86 0.98 2.93 -0.25
C LEU A 86 0.51 3.42 -1.62
N TYR A 87 0.71 2.64 -2.69
CA TYR A 87 0.21 2.99 -4.02
C TYR A 87 -1.32 3.05 -4.07
N ARG A 88 -2.01 2.15 -3.35
CA ARG A 88 -3.46 2.19 -3.19
C ARG A 88 -3.91 3.51 -2.56
N MET A 89 -3.32 3.86 -1.41
CA MET A 89 -3.66 5.08 -0.68
C MET A 89 -3.40 6.34 -1.52
N LYS A 90 -2.30 6.35 -2.30
CA LYS A 90 -1.99 7.44 -3.22
C LYS A 90 -3.02 7.55 -4.35
N ALA A 91 -3.40 6.44 -4.97
CA ALA A 91 -4.40 6.42 -6.03
C ALA A 91 -5.78 6.86 -5.51
N GLU A 92 -6.18 6.42 -4.31
CA GLU A 92 -7.42 6.86 -3.65
C GLU A 92 -7.42 8.38 -3.46
N TRP A 93 -6.34 8.96 -2.93
CA TRP A 93 -6.20 10.41 -2.77
C TRP A 93 -6.26 11.15 -4.11
N GLU A 94 -5.59 10.63 -5.15
CA GLU A 94 -5.61 11.21 -6.49
C GLU A 94 -7.03 11.20 -7.08
N ILE A 95 -7.79 10.11 -6.93
CA ILE A 95 -9.21 10.01 -7.34
C ILE A 95 -10.06 11.05 -6.62
N GLU A 96 -9.94 11.14 -5.28
CA GLU A 96 -10.68 12.11 -4.45
C GLU A 96 -10.41 13.55 -4.89
N ASN A 97 -9.20 13.83 -5.37
CA ASN A 97 -8.75 15.15 -5.81
C ASN A 97 -8.82 15.34 -7.35
N LYS A 98 -9.52 14.45 -8.07
CA LYS A 98 -9.70 14.51 -9.54
C LYS A 98 -8.39 14.60 -10.32
N LYS A 99 -7.34 13.95 -9.82
CA LYS A 99 -6.04 13.81 -10.49
C LYS A 99 -5.99 12.52 -11.31
N ASP A 100 -5.15 12.51 -12.33
CA ASP A 100 -4.86 11.29 -13.08
C ASP A 100 -4.13 10.27 -12.18
N THR A 101 -4.64 9.05 -12.16
CA THR A 101 -4.16 7.94 -11.32
C THR A 101 -3.45 6.86 -12.13
N GLU A 102 -3.47 6.93 -13.47
CA GLU A 102 -3.00 5.86 -14.34
C GLU A 102 -1.53 5.52 -14.06
N ASN A 103 -0.68 6.54 -13.92
CA ASN A 103 0.74 6.34 -13.64
C ASN A 103 0.98 5.71 -12.25
N THR A 104 0.23 6.14 -11.23
CA THR A 104 0.33 5.59 -9.87
C THR A 104 -0.07 4.12 -9.85
N LEU A 105 -1.18 3.78 -10.51
CA LEU A 105 -1.68 2.40 -10.62
C LEU A 105 -0.72 1.49 -11.39
N LYS A 106 -0.22 1.94 -12.56
CA LYS A 106 0.76 1.17 -13.35
C LYS A 106 2.07 0.93 -12.59
N LYS A 107 2.56 1.94 -11.86
CA LYS A 107 3.73 1.76 -10.99
C LYS A 107 3.45 0.76 -9.87
N GLY A 108 2.31 0.85 -9.21
CA GLY A 108 1.89 -0.12 -8.19
C GLY A 108 1.86 -1.55 -8.71
N ILE A 109 1.25 -1.76 -9.89
CA ILE A 109 1.23 -3.07 -10.57
C ILE A 109 2.64 -3.57 -10.86
N GLY A 110 3.48 -2.74 -11.49
CA GLY A 110 4.85 -3.12 -11.85
C GLY A 110 5.73 -3.48 -10.64
N GLU A 111 5.51 -2.85 -9.48
CA GLU A 111 6.22 -3.21 -8.26
C GLU A 111 5.73 -4.55 -7.65
N LEU A 112 4.43 -4.83 -7.73
CA LEU A 112 3.86 -6.11 -7.29
C LEU A 112 4.24 -7.26 -8.25
N ASP A 113 4.34 -6.98 -9.54
CA ASP A 113 4.74 -7.97 -10.55
C ASP A 113 6.15 -8.49 -10.28
N LYS A 114 7.11 -7.61 -9.97
CA LYS A 114 8.50 -7.99 -9.65
C LYS A 114 8.60 -9.05 -8.56
N ILE A 115 7.80 -8.93 -7.49
CA ILE A 115 7.85 -9.87 -6.36
C ILE A 115 7.10 -11.16 -6.66
N ILE A 116 5.97 -11.08 -7.38
CA ILE A 116 5.19 -12.24 -7.81
C ILE A 116 5.97 -13.09 -8.83
N GLU A 117 6.75 -12.47 -9.73
CA GLU A 117 7.63 -13.16 -10.68
C GLU A 117 8.74 -13.97 -9.99
N LYS A 118 9.21 -13.50 -8.82
CA LYS A 118 10.12 -14.25 -7.94
C LYS A 118 9.43 -15.39 -7.19
N LYS A 119 8.16 -15.70 -7.51
CA LYS A 119 7.30 -16.69 -6.84
C LYS A 119 7.03 -16.37 -5.36
N ILE A 120 7.24 -15.11 -4.96
CA ILE A 120 6.90 -14.63 -3.61
C ILE A 120 5.51 -14.01 -3.71
N THR A 121 4.52 -14.72 -3.16
CA THR A 121 3.11 -14.34 -3.27
C THR A 121 2.42 -14.36 -1.91
N SER A 122 1.39 -13.52 -1.79
CA SER A 122 0.42 -13.58 -0.70
C SER A 122 -0.96 -13.24 -1.25
N ALA A 123 -2.00 -13.59 -0.49
CA ALA A 123 -3.36 -13.21 -0.82
C ALA A 123 -3.52 -11.68 -0.96
N ASN A 124 -2.80 -10.92 -0.14
CA ASN A 124 -2.82 -9.45 -0.17
C ASN A 124 -2.15 -8.88 -1.42
N LEU A 125 -1.02 -9.46 -1.88
CA LEU A 125 -0.38 -8.98 -3.11
C LEU A 125 -1.31 -9.14 -4.32
N HIS A 126 -1.99 -10.28 -4.42
CA HIS A 126 -2.99 -10.50 -5.47
C HIS A 126 -4.21 -9.59 -5.30
N SER A 127 -4.73 -9.37 -4.09
CA SER A 127 -5.87 -8.47 -3.91
C SER A 127 -5.55 -7.02 -4.30
N LEU A 128 -4.37 -6.53 -3.91
CA LEU A 128 -3.89 -5.19 -4.27
C LEU A 128 -3.71 -5.04 -5.78
N ARG A 129 -3.03 -5.99 -6.43
CA ARG A 129 -2.84 -5.94 -7.89
C ARG A 129 -4.16 -6.03 -8.65
N GLY A 130 -5.06 -6.91 -8.19
CA GLY A 130 -6.42 -7.03 -8.73
C GLY A 130 -7.22 -5.72 -8.59
N TYR A 131 -7.12 -5.06 -7.44
CA TYR A 131 -7.75 -3.77 -7.20
C TYR A 131 -7.18 -2.67 -8.12
N PHE A 132 -5.87 -2.64 -8.36
CA PHE A 132 -5.27 -1.68 -9.30
C PHE A 132 -5.77 -1.87 -10.72
N TYR A 133 -5.84 -3.12 -11.19
CA TYR A 133 -6.42 -3.44 -12.49
C TYR A 133 -7.89 -3.00 -12.56
N TYR A 134 -8.67 -3.22 -11.49
CA TYR A 134 -10.06 -2.76 -11.45
C TYR A 134 -10.18 -1.24 -11.57
N LEU A 135 -9.33 -0.47 -10.89
CA LEU A 135 -9.31 0.99 -11.00
C LEU A 135 -8.93 1.46 -12.41
N LEU A 136 -7.94 0.82 -13.05
CA LEU A 136 -7.60 1.09 -14.46
C LEU A 136 -8.77 0.79 -15.41
N PHE A 137 -9.51 -0.30 -15.17
CA PHE A 137 -10.73 -0.59 -15.92
C PHE A 137 -11.77 0.53 -15.74
N LYS A 138 -12.00 0.99 -14.50
CA LYS A 138 -12.97 2.07 -14.23
C LYS A 138 -12.62 3.38 -14.93
N GLY A 139 -11.32 3.68 -15.08
CA GLY A 139 -10.85 4.89 -15.79
C GLY A 139 -10.86 4.78 -17.32
N SER A 140 -10.58 3.59 -17.87
CA SER A 140 -10.38 3.40 -19.32
C SER A 140 -11.49 2.64 -20.05
N ASN A 141 -12.37 1.96 -19.30
CA ASN A 141 -13.33 0.97 -19.81
C ASN A 141 -12.69 -0.18 -20.62
N ASN A 142 -11.38 -0.42 -20.46
CA ASN A 142 -10.69 -1.50 -21.16
C ASN A 142 -10.91 -2.86 -20.48
N LYS A 143 -11.64 -3.75 -21.16
CA LYS A 143 -11.99 -5.10 -20.65
C LYS A 143 -10.77 -5.95 -20.26
N TYR A 144 -9.61 -5.73 -20.89
CA TYR A 144 -8.38 -6.41 -20.50
C TYR A 144 -8.07 -6.26 -19.00
N PHE A 145 -8.22 -5.04 -18.47
CA PHE A 145 -7.97 -4.77 -17.07
C PHE A 145 -9.02 -5.40 -16.15
N LEU A 146 -10.29 -5.48 -16.58
CA LEU A 146 -11.31 -6.16 -15.79
C LEU A 146 -11.02 -7.67 -15.66
N GLU A 147 -10.61 -8.31 -16.75
CA GLU A 147 -10.26 -9.73 -16.72
C GLU A 147 -9.05 -9.99 -15.81
N LYS A 148 -8.02 -9.13 -15.88
CA LYS A 148 -6.86 -9.20 -14.98
C LYS A 148 -7.24 -8.99 -13.52
N ALA A 149 -8.12 -8.03 -13.23
CA ALA A 149 -8.65 -7.81 -11.90
C ALA A 149 -9.34 -9.07 -11.36
N LYS A 150 -10.24 -9.68 -12.15
CA LYS A 150 -10.96 -10.89 -11.78
C LYS A 150 -10.02 -12.08 -11.55
N GLU A 151 -9.00 -12.24 -12.39
CA GLU A 151 -7.98 -13.29 -12.25
C GLU A 151 -7.27 -13.20 -10.89
N ASP A 152 -6.81 -12.00 -10.53
CA ASP A 152 -6.07 -11.77 -9.29
C ASP A 152 -6.96 -11.85 -8.04
N ILE A 153 -8.18 -11.31 -8.08
CA ILE A 153 -9.11 -11.42 -6.95
C ILE A 153 -9.47 -12.90 -6.69
N LYS A 154 -9.65 -13.71 -7.73
CA LYS A 154 -9.86 -15.17 -7.56
C LYS A 154 -8.68 -15.85 -6.88
N LYS A 155 -7.44 -15.54 -7.29
CA LYS A 155 -6.22 -16.04 -6.62
C LYS A 155 -6.19 -15.63 -5.16
N ALA A 156 -6.45 -14.37 -4.87
CA ALA A 156 -6.50 -13.83 -3.51
C ALA A 156 -7.55 -14.55 -2.64
N ILE A 157 -8.78 -14.71 -3.12
CA ILE A 157 -9.88 -15.40 -2.42
C ILE A 157 -9.54 -16.87 -2.16
N SER A 158 -8.92 -17.55 -3.13
CA SER A 158 -8.52 -18.96 -2.98
C SER A 158 -7.52 -19.16 -1.84
N SER A 159 -6.66 -18.17 -1.56
CA SER A 159 -5.70 -18.19 -0.45
C SER A 159 -6.27 -17.64 0.85
N ASN A 160 -7.18 -16.67 0.78
CA ASN A 160 -7.85 -16.07 1.94
C ASN A 160 -9.30 -15.68 1.60
N PRO A 161 -10.29 -16.53 1.94
CA PRO A 161 -11.70 -16.28 1.59
C PRO A 161 -12.28 -14.98 2.16
N LYS A 162 -11.70 -14.40 3.22
CA LYS A 162 -12.16 -13.12 3.79
C LYS A 162 -12.02 -11.96 2.81
N ILE A 163 -11.14 -12.07 1.82
CA ILE A 163 -10.96 -11.08 0.75
C ILE A 163 -12.23 -10.89 -0.08
N GLU A 164 -13.09 -11.92 -0.16
CA GLU A 164 -14.36 -11.82 -0.88
C GLU A 164 -15.29 -10.74 -0.30
N ILE A 165 -15.24 -10.52 1.03
CA ILE A 165 -16.04 -9.48 1.69
C ILE A 165 -15.68 -8.09 1.15
N GLU A 166 -14.39 -7.86 0.93
CA GLU A 166 -13.88 -6.55 0.49
C GLU A 166 -13.95 -6.39 -1.03
N PHE A 167 -13.56 -7.42 -1.81
CA PHE A 167 -13.34 -7.31 -3.26
C PHE A 167 -14.26 -8.19 -4.12
N GLY A 168 -15.18 -8.96 -3.53
CA GLY A 168 -16.07 -9.86 -4.27
C GLY A 168 -16.97 -9.16 -5.29
N TYR A 169 -17.21 -7.85 -5.12
CA TYR A 169 -17.95 -7.04 -6.10
C TYR A 169 -17.25 -6.93 -7.46
N ILE A 170 -15.92 -7.11 -7.53
CA ILE A 170 -15.14 -7.08 -8.79
C ILE A 170 -15.46 -8.31 -9.67
N LEU A 171 -15.95 -9.40 -9.07
CA LEU A 171 -16.27 -10.64 -9.79
C LEU A 171 -17.63 -10.61 -10.50
N LYS A 172 -18.52 -9.69 -10.10
CA LYS A 172 -19.86 -9.49 -10.68
C LYS A 172 -19.74 -8.69 -11.99
#